data_AF-A0A4R6UJR6-F1
#
_entry.id   AF-A0A4R6UJR6-F1
#
_cell.length_a   1.000
_cell.length_b   1.000
_cell.length_c   1.000
_cell.angle_alpha   90.00
_cell.angle_beta   90.00
_cell.angle_gamma   90.00
#
_symmetry.space_group_name_H-M   'P 1'
#
loop_
_entity.id
_entity.type
_entity.pdbx_description
1 polymer ?
#
loop_
_entity_poly.entity_id
_entity_poly.type
_entity_poly.pdbx_seq_one_letter_code
_entity_poly.pdbx_strand_id
1 'polypeptide(L)'
;MRPHVIESRQRWYRYIEQVLANPQDEAATRAAVTRMLTEPESLRTPEYQALWQQRGEQRKQMLGIIYRSASDEQRQHLLAELDEWIEDFNEMIARDI
;
A
#
# COMPACT_ATOMS: atom_id res chain seq x y z
N MET A 1 16.15 2.32 -13.32
CA MET A 1 14.72 2.02 -13.02
C MET A 1 13.88 2.46 -14.21
N ARG A 2 12.80 1.76 -14.61
CA ARG A 2 12.06 2.08 -15.85
C ARG A 2 11.28 3.42 -15.69
N PRO A 3 11.21 4.31 -16.70
CA PRO A 3 10.60 5.64 -16.57
C PRO A 3 9.15 5.64 -16.04
N HIS A 4 8.29 4.74 -16.52
CA HIS A 4 6.89 4.62 -16.08
C HIS A 4 6.74 4.20 -14.60
N VAL A 5 7.73 3.51 -14.03
CA VAL A 5 7.75 3.15 -12.61
C VAL A 5 8.03 4.39 -11.76
N ILE A 6 8.96 5.23 -12.21
CA ILE A 6 9.30 6.50 -11.54
C ILE A 6 8.10 7.44 -11.61
N GLU A 7 7.49 7.59 -12.79
CA GLU A 7 6.32 8.44 -12.98
C GLU A 7 5.13 7.99 -12.11
N SER A 8 4.83 6.68 -12.07
CA SER A 8 3.76 6.16 -11.21
C SER A 8 4.04 6.45 -9.73
N ARG A 9 5.29 6.30 -9.26
CA ARG A 9 5.66 6.67 -7.89
C ARG A 9 5.51 8.17 -7.63
N GLN A 10 5.88 9.01 -8.58
CA GLN A 10 5.71 10.46 -8.47
C GLN A 10 4.24 10.90 -8.48
N ARG A 11 3.36 10.18 -9.18
CA ARG A 11 1.90 10.40 -9.10
C ARG A 11 1.38 10.06 -7.70
N TRP A 12 1.86 8.95 -7.13
CA TRP A 12 1.56 8.56 -5.75
C TRP A 12 2.01 9.59 -4.72
N TYR A 13 3.27 10.05 -4.80
CA TYR A 13 3.77 11.07 -3.86
C TYR A 13 3.00 12.37 -3.95
N ARG A 14 2.76 12.88 -5.17
CA ARG A 14 1.97 14.11 -5.35
C ARG A 14 0.54 13.98 -4.83
N TYR A 15 -0.07 12.81 -4.99
CA TYR A 15 -1.41 12.57 -4.45
C TYR A 15 -1.39 12.61 -2.93
N ILE A 16 -0.43 11.94 -2.28
CA ILE A 16 -0.23 11.98 -0.81
C ILE A 16 -0.02 13.42 -0.34
N GLU A 17 0.87 14.17 -0.99
CA GLU A 17 1.12 15.57 -0.67
C GLU A 17 -0.16 16.42 -0.75
N GLN A 18 -1.01 16.19 -1.75
CA GLN A 18 -2.31 16.87 -1.87
C GLN A 18 -3.28 16.51 -0.74
N VAL A 19 -3.34 15.22 -0.35
CA VAL A 19 -4.19 14.75 0.76
C VAL A 19 -3.74 15.35 2.09
N LEU A 20 -2.43 15.45 2.30
CA LEU A 20 -1.84 15.97 3.53
C LEU A 20 -1.75 17.50 3.57
N ALA A 21 -1.93 18.20 2.45
CA ALA A 21 -1.84 19.66 2.38
C ALA A 21 -3.02 20.39 3.05
N ASN A 22 -4.18 19.74 3.21
CA ASN A 22 -5.35 20.32 3.87
C ASN A 22 -5.91 19.37 4.95
N PRO A 23 -5.18 19.17 6.07
CA PRO A 23 -5.60 18.25 7.14
C PRO A 23 -6.87 18.73 7.88
N GLN A 24 -7.29 19.97 7.67
CA GLN A 24 -8.49 20.57 8.27
C GLN A 24 -9.79 20.11 7.60
N ASP A 25 -9.71 19.56 6.37
CA ASP A 25 -10.87 18.99 5.67
C ASP A 25 -10.87 17.46 5.84
N GLU A 26 -11.27 17.02 7.04
CA GLU A 26 -11.24 15.62 7.45
C GLU A 26 -12.03 14.71 6.47
N ALA A 27 -13.13 15.22 5.90
CA ALA A 27 -13.94 14.48 4.94
C ALA A 27 -13.20 14.26 3.61
N ALA A 28 -12.56 15.31 3.07
CA ALA A 28 -11.76 15.20 1.85
C ALA A 28 -10.51 14.32 2.06
N THR A 29 -9.82 14.49 3.19
CA THR A 29 -8.66 13.66 3.55
C THR A 29 -9.06 12.19 3.69
N ARG A 30 -10.15 11.89 4.41
CA ARG A 30 -10.66 10.52 4.57
C ARG A 30 -11.05 9.89 3.23
N ALA A 31 -11.74 10.63 2.36
CA ALA A 31 -12.11 10.14 1.03
C ALA A 31 -10.88 9.82 0.17
N ALA A 32 -9.86 10.68 0.22
CA ALA A 32 -8.65 10.50 -0.56
C ALA A 32 -7.75 9.36 -0.03
N VAL A 33 -7.59 9.24 1.29
CA VAL A 33 -6.93 8.08 1.92
C VAL A 33 -7.68 6.79 1.60
N THR A 34 -9.01 6.78 1.70
CA THR A 34 -9.83 5.62 1.34
C THR A 34 -9.53 5.19 -0.10
N ARG A 35 -9.58 6.13 -1.05
CA ARG A 35 -9.28 5.84 -2.45
C ARG A 35 -7.87 5.30 -2.67
N MET A 36 -6.87 5.79 -1.94
CA MET A 36 -5.52 5.23 -2.02
C MET A 36 -5.46 3.77 -1.58
N LEU A 37 -6.18 3.42 -0.51
CA LEU A 37 -6.15 2.08 0.06
C LEU A 37 -7.00 1.09 -0.74
N THR A 38 -8.13 1.54 -1.29
CA THR A 38 -9.09 0.66 -1.97
C THR A 38 -8.97 0.64 -3.49
N GLU A 39 -8.45 1.72 -4.10
CA GLU A 39 -8.31 1.85 -5.57
C GLU A 39 -6.88 2.27 -5.99
N PRO A 40 -5.83 1.58 -5.50
CA PRO A 40 -4.44 1.97 -5.75
C PRO A 40 -4.04 1.95 -7.24
N GLU A 41 -4.73 1.18 -8.07
CA GLU A 41 -4.57 1.14 -9.53
C GLU A 41 -4.96 2.45 -10.21
N SER A 42 -5.87 3.23 -9.64
CA SER A 42 -6.32 4.50 -10.23
C SER A 42 -5.19 5.53 -10.32
N LEU A 43 -4.15 5.36 -9.51
CA LEU A 43 -2.97 6.22 -9.45
C LEU A 43 -1.79 5.72 -10.32
N ARG A 44 -1.92 4.56 -10.98
CA ARG A 44 -0.87 3.99 -11.84
C ARG A 44 -0.97 4.54 -13.25
N THR A 45 0.17 4.69 -13.95
CA THR A 45 0.12 4.94 -15.40
C THR A 45 -0.37 3.68 -16.13
N PRO A 46 -0.98 3.81 -17.32
CA PRO A 46 -1.41 2.66 -18.11
C PRO A 46 -0.28 1.65 -18.37
N GLU A 47 0.93 2.13 -18.63
CA GLU A 47 2.12 1.31 -18.89
C GLU A 47 2.55 0.54 -17.63
N TYR A 48 2.49 1.20 -16.46
CA TYR A 48 2.80 0.54 -15.20
C TYR A 48 1.71 -0.46 -14.80
N GLN A 49 0.44 -0.17 -15.07
CA GLN A 49 -0.66 -1.11 -14.88
C GLN A 49 -0.50 -2.34 -15.78
N ALA A 50 -0.15 -2.18 -17.05
CA ALA A 50 0.11 -3.30 -17.96
C ALA A 50 1.29 -4.15 -17.48
N LEU A 51 2.38 -3.52 -17.03
CA LEU A 51 3.52 -4.24 -16.44
C LEU A 51 3.14 -4.97 -15.15
N TRP A 52 2.31 -4.34 -14.32
CA TRP A 52 1.84 -4.91 -13.05
C TRP A 52 0.98 -6.14 -13.29
N GLN A 53 0.08 -6.10 -14.28
CA GLN A 53 -0.75 -7.23 -14.68
C GLN A 53 0.11 -8.36 -15.29
N GLN A 54 1.02 -8.03 -16.20
CA GLN A 54 1.92 -9.01 -16.81
C GLN A 54 2.79 -9.74 -15.77
N ARG A 55 3.18 -9.04 -14.70
CA ARG A 55 4.00 -9.60 -13.60
C ARG A 55 3.16 -10.09 -12.41
N GLY A 56 1.84 -10.01 -12.48
CA GLY A 56 0.93 -10.38 -11.39
C GLY A 56 1.17 -11.81 -10.93
N GLU A 57 1.17 -12.74 -11.88
CA GLU A 57 1.36 -14.17 -11.59
C GLU A 57 2.79 -14.49 -11.12
N GLN A 58 3.82 -13.88 -11.72
CA GLN A 58 5.20 -14.06 -11.25
C GLN A 58 5.39 -13.56 -9.81
N ARG A 59 4.74 -12.46 -9.45
CA ARG A 59 4.79 -11.90 -8.09
C ARG A 59 4.07 -12.80 -7.09
N LYS A 60 2.89 -13.31 -7.44
CA LYS A 60 2.16 -14.30 -6.61
C LYS A 60 2.97 -15.58 -6.44
N GLN A 61 3.60 -16.07 -7.50
CA GLN A 61 4.49 -17.22 -7.45
C GLN A 61 5.68 -16.97 -6.52
N MET A 62 6.35 -15.81 -6.64
CA MET A 62 7.45 -15.42 -5.76
C MET A 62 7.00 -15.36 -4.29
N LEU A 63 5.88 -14.68 -4.00
CA LEU A 63 5.30 -14.62 -2.65
C LEU A 63 4.93 -16.01 -2.13
N GLY A 64 4.36 -16.86 -2.97
CA GLY A 64 4.02 -18.24 -2.62
C GLY A 64 5.24 -19.13 -2.42
N ILE A 65 6.38 -18.85 -3.05
CA ILE A 65 7.65 -19.52 -2.77
C ILE A 65 8.16 -19.08 -1.40
N ILE A 66 8.23 -17.77 -1.14
CA ILE A 66 8.66 -17.21 0.15
C ILE A 66 7.83 -17.80 1.30
N TYR A 67 6.50 -17.77 1.16
CA TYR A 67 5.58 -18.31 2.15
C TYR A 67 5.80 -19.81 2.37
N ARG A 68 5.97 -20.60 1.30
CA ARG A 68 6.24 -22.04 1.41
C ARG A 68 7.59 -22.36 2.03
N SER A 69 8.60 -21.52 1.80
CA SER A 69 9.94 -21.70 2.37
C SER A 69 10.04 -21.27 3.84
N ALA A 70 9.09 -20.46 4.32
CA ALA A 70 9.04 -20.06 5.72
C ALA A 70 8.59 -21.24 6.60
N SER A 71 9.21 -21.37 7.79
CA SER A 71 8.72 -22.28 8.83
C SER A 71 7.38 -21.80 9.40
N ASP A 72 6.70 -22.67 10.13
CA ASP A 72 5.44 -22.29 10.78
C ASP A 72 5.65 -21.18 11.81
N GLU A 73 6.76 -21.19 12.55
CA GLU A 73 7.13 -20.11 13.47
C GLU A 73 7.35 -18.78 12.74
N GLN A 74 8.02 -18.79 11.58
CA GLN A 74 8.24 -17.57 10.80
C GLN A 74 6.94 -17.00 10.22
N ARG A 75 6.01 -17.87 9.82
CA ARG A 75 4.67 -17.43 9.37
C ARG A 75 3.87 -16.85 10.54
N GLN A 76 3.90 -17.50 11.70
CA GLN A 76 3.22 -17.02 12.90
C GLN A 76 3.78 -15.68 13.37
N HIS A 77 5.10 -15.52 13.37
CA HIS A 77 5.74 -14.26 13.72
C HIS A 77 5.35 -13.13 12.76
N LEU A 78 5.33 -13.39 11.44
CA LEU A 78 4.86 -12.38 10.47
C LEU A 78 3.41 -11.96 10.72
N LEU A 79 2.53 -12.91 11.06
CA LEU A 79 1.13 -12.59 11.37
C LEU A 79 1.03 -11.77 12.67
N ALA A 80 1.78 -12.15 13.71
CA ALA A 80 1.81 -11.40 14.96
C ALA A 80 2.31 -9.95 14.77
N GLU A 81 3.37 -9.73 14.00
CA GLU A 81 3.85 -8.38 13.68
C GLU A 81 2.81 -7.54 12.93
N LEU A 82 2.03 -8.16 12.03
CA LEU A 82 0.95 -7.48 11.34
C LEU A 82 -0.20 -7.11 12.28
N ASP A 83 -0.53 -7.99 13.22
CA ASP A 83 -1.54 -7.74 14.26
C ASP A 83 -1.08 -6.61 15.20
N GLU A 84 0.19 -6.61 15.63
CA GLU A 84 0.77 -5.53 16.45
C GLU A 84 0.71 -4.18 15.73
N TRP A 85 1.04 -4.12 14.43
CA TRP A 85 0.90 -2.86 13.68
C TRP A 85 -0.55 -2.39 13.56
N ILE A 86 -1.51 -3.32 13.43
CA ILE A 86 -2.94 -2.97 13.42
C ILE A 86 -3.34 -2.37 14.78
N GLU A 87 -2.88 -2.96 15.89
CA GLU A 87 -3.11 -2.43 17.24
C GLU A 87 -2.49 -1.03 17.39
N ASP A 88 -1.23 -0.84 17.01
CA ASP A 88 -0.55 0.46 17.05
C ASP A 88 -1.31 1.54 16.28
N PHE A 89 -1.80 1.22 15.06
CA PHE A 89 -2.60 2.17 14.28
C PHE A 89 -3.94 2.50 14.95
N ASN A 90 -4.61 1.51 15.54
CA ASN A 90 -5.85 1.74 16.28
C ASN A 90 -5.62 2.61 17.52
N GLU A 91 -4.52 2.38 18.23
CA GLU A 91 -4.13 3.22 19.37
C GLU A 91 -3.82 4.66 18.94
N MET A 92 -3.11 4.84 17.83
CA MET A 92 -2.84 6.18 17.28
C MET A 92 -4.14 6.92 16.96
N ILE A 93 -5.11 6.25 16.33
CA ILE A 93 -6.43 6.83 16.02
C ILE A 93 -7.19 7.18 17.30
N ALA A 94 -7.17 6.29 18.31
CA ALA A 94 -7.88 6.51 19.58
C ALA A 94 -7.31 7.66 20.42
N ARG A 95 -6.07 8.10 20.15
CA ARG A 95 -5.37 9.16 20.89
C ARG A 95 -5.56 10.57 20.30
N ASP A 96 -6.40 10.77 19.29
CA ASP A 96 -6.66 12.07 18.62
C ASP A 96 -5.36 12.79 18.20
N ILE A 97 -4.56 12.15 17.33
CA ILE A 97 -3.62 12.86 16.43
C ILE A 97 -4.26 12.98 15.06
#